data_AF-A0A358NDM3-F1
#
_entry.id   AF-A0A358NDM3-F1
#
_cell.length_a   1.000
_cell.length_b   1.000
_cell.length_c   1.000
_cell.angle_alpha   90.00
_cell.angle_beta   90.00
_cell.angle_gamma   90.00
#
_symmetry.space_group_name_H-M   'P 1'
#
loop_
_entity.id
_entity.type
_entity.pdbx_description
1 polymer ?
#
loop_
_entity_poly.entity_id
_entity_poly.type
_entity_poly.pdbx_seq_one_letter_code
_entity_poly.pdbx_strand_id
1 'polypeptide(L)'
;MFCGSHGKQTMYEAIMNSCNFYYYTTVLGENLATHQPHTVKVSAEEIIEMAKKFGLDSKTGIEIDIPQEASGGVPSIDGKKINIRVYLRMFLEANIEKYLEDGFKIDAGMKNEIVEEIVSWVDREEPLTRGEVYEGLGALRLLPDRTNDYNVPLVDIIKYSYLNQAFWNVGDNLNISIGQGNNAYTTMQMANYIASIANGGYRRNVSIVKEIKTYDGKPTDYKPLRKSEAIELSNYEYLDVVKKGMKLVSLDDAAKPYANFPVEVGSKTGTAQNQGTNPDTGKPYNDFAWYVAFAPYDDPQIAVACVLFEGGSGRYPIPIVREVIGEYLTLSGQQ
;
A
#
# COMPACT_ATOMS: atom_id res chain seq x y z
N MET A 1 -17.29 -23.19 -4.49
CA MET A 1 -17.85 -22.09 -3.68
C MET A 1 -17.06 -22.04 -2.38
N PHE A 2 -16.05 -21.18 -2.26
CA PHE A 2 -15.40 -20.91 -0.96
C PHE A 2 -16.28 -19.88 -0.28
N CYS A 3 -16.80 -20.23 0.89
CA CYS A 3 -17.67 -19.38 1.68
C CYS A 3 -16.87 -18.24 2.31
N GLY A 4 -16.63 -17.17 1.56
CA GLY A 4 -16.65 -15.85 2.16
C GLY A 4 -18.08 -15.51 2.59
N SER A 5 -18.23 -14.77 3.68
CA SER A 5 -19.53 -14.34 4.26
C SER A 5 -20.42 -13.55 3.29
N HIS A 6 -19.85 -12.98 2.22
CA HIS A 6 -20.55 -12.03 1.34
C HIS A 6 -21.25 -12.67 0.12
N GLY A 7 -21.00 -13.95 -0.20
CA GLY A 7 -21.62 -14.60 -1.36
C GLY A 7 -21.21 -13.99 -2.71
N LYS A 8 -22.14 -13.90 -3.67
CA LYS A 8 -21.90 -13.23 -4.97
C LYS A 8 -21.81 -11.72 -4.75
N GLN A 9 -20.91 -11.06 -5.45
CA GLN A 9 -20.64 -9.63 -5.30
C GLN A 9 -20.53 -8.96 -6.68
N THR A 10 -21.20 -7.83 -6.82
CA THR A 10 -20.93 -6.79 -7.82
C THR A 10 -19.80 -5.88 -7.36
N MET A 11 -19.33 -4.96 -8.22
CA MET A 11 -18.25 -4.03 -7.86
C MET A 11 -18.62 -3.09 -6.69
N TYR A 12 -19.84 -2.54 -6.67
CA TYR A 12 -20.25 -1.64 -5.57
C TYR A 12 -20.47 -2.40 -4.26
N GLU A 13 -20.95 -3.65 -4.30
CA GLU A 13 -21.03 -4.52 -3.12
C GLU A 13 -19.62 -4.91 -2.63
N ALA A 14 -18.68 -5.17 -3.52
CA ALA A 14 -17.29 -5.46 -3.16
C ALA A 14 -16.62 -4.26 -2.47
N ILE A 15 -16.90 -3.03 -2.91
CA ILE A 15 -16.45 -1.80 -2.24
C ILE A 15 -17.12 -1.67 -0.86
N MET A 16 -18.45 -1.83 -0.80
CA MET A 16 -19.24 -1.75 0.45
C MET A 16 -18.73 -2.73 1.51
N ASN A 17 -18.64 -4.01 1.15
CA ASN A 17 -18.29 -5.11 2.04
C ASN A 17 -16.78 -5.27 2.22
N SER A 18 -15.96 -4.47 1.52
CA SER A 18 -14.50 -4.63 1.49
C SER A 18 -14.08 -6.06 1.14
N CYS A 19 -14.66 -6.63 0.08
CA CYS A 19 -14.55 -8.05 -0.22
C CYS A 19 -13.23 -8.40 -0.92
N ASN A 20 -12.22 -8.84 -0.15
CA ASN A 20 -10.91 -9.24 -0.69
C ASN A 20 -11.02 -10.27 -1.83
N PHE A 21 -11.91 -11.25 -1.71
CA PHE A 21 -12.08 -12.30 -2.73
C PHE A 21 -12.51 -11.77 -4.10
N TYR A 22 -13.27 -10.66 -4.13
CA TYR A 22 -13.62 -10.01 -5.40
C TYR A 22 -12.35 -9.48 -6.06
N TYR A 23 -11.54 -8.71 -5.33
CA TYR A 23 -10.28 -8.14 -5.84
C TYR A 23 -9.26 -9.22 -6.22
N TYR A 24 -9.15 -10.29 -5.44
CA TYR A 24 -8.33 -11.46 -5.76
C TYR A 24 -8.76 -12.13 -7.08
N THR A 25 -10.07 -12.34 -7.24
CA THR A 25 -10.64 -12.92 -8.47
C THR A 25 -10.32 -12.02 -9.68
N THR A 26 -10.41 -10.70 -9.50
CA THR A 26 -10.11 -9.72 -10.54
C THR A 26 -8.64 -9.74 -10.96
N VAL A 27 -7.68 -9.83 -10.04
CA VAL A 27 -6.25 -9.87 -10.42
C VAL A 27 -5.80 -11.22 -10.97
N LEU A 28 -6.43 -12.30 -10.54
CA LEU A 28 -6.16 -13.64 -11.06
C LEU A 28 -6.81 -13.85 -12.44
N GLY A 29 -7.94 -13.19 -12.71
CA GLY A 29 -8.77 -13.42 -13.88
C GLY A 29 -9.60 -14.71 -13.78
N GLU A 30 -9.65 -15.33 -12.60
CA GLU A 30 -10.42 -16.54 -12.34
C GLU A 30 -10.87 -16.61 -10.89
N ASN A 31 -12.01 -17.26 -10.68
CA ASN A 31 -12.49 -17.53 -9.33
C ASN A 31 -11.82 -18.80 -8.79
N LEU A 32 -10.86 -18.64 -7.87
CA LEU A 32 -10.09 -19.75 -7.28
C LEU A 32 -10.94 -20.89 -6.69
N ALA A 33 -12.20 -20.62 -6.33
CA ALA A 33 -13.06 -21.58 -5.67
C ALA A 33 -13.94 -22.41 -6.62
N THR A 34 -14.05 -21.98 -7.87
CA THR A 34 -14.91 -22.60 -8.88
C THR A 34 -14.17 -22.84 -10.19
N HIS A 35 -12.96 -22.30 -10.33
CA HIS A 35 -12.15 -22.26 -11.55
C HIS A 35 -12.89 -21.68 -12.75
N GLN A 36 -13.96 -20.92 -12.51
CA GLN A 36 -14.64 -20.20 -13.56
C GLN A 36 -13.82 -18.95 -13.93
N PRO A 37 -13.62 -18.69 -15.24
CA PRO A 37 -12.98 -17.46 -15.69
C PRO A 37 -13.75 -16.24 -15.18
N HIS A 38 -13.01 -15.20 -14.78
CA HIS A 38 -13.59 -13.91 -14.51
C HIS A 38 -13.67 -13.10 -15.80
N THR A 39 -14.69 -12.25 -15.91
CA THR A 39 -14.93 -11.43 -17.12
C THR A 39 -13.87 -10.37 -17.34
N VAL A 40 -13.11 -10.03 -16.30
CA VAL A 40 -12.06 -9.03 -16.31
C VAL A 40 -10.83 -9.63 -15.63
N LYS A 41 -9.64 -9.29 -16.13
CA LYS A 41 -8.38 -9.52 -15.44
C LYS A 41 -7.65 -8.19 -15.35
N VAL A 42 -7.17 -7.84 -14.16
CA VAL A 42 -6.37 -6.63 -13.94
C VAL A 42 -4.96 -7.04 -13.52
N SER A 43 -3.93 -6.54 -14.19
CA SER A 43 -2.54 -6.81 -13.87
C SER A 43 -2.02 -5.93 -12.74
N ALA A 44 -0.91 -6.32 -12.11
CA ALA A 44 -0.27 -5.49 -11.10
C ALA A 44 0.22 -4.16 -11.69
N GLU A 45 0.72 -4.18 -12.93
CA GLU A 45 1.18 -3.01 -13.67
C GLU A 45 0.03 -2.01 -13.87
N GLU A 46 -1.17 -2.48 -14.23
CA GLU A 46 -2.36 -1.63 -14.38
C GLU A 46 -2.76 -0.97 -13.05
N ILE A 47 -2.69 -1.71 -11.93
CA ILE A 47 -2.95 -1.17 -10.59
C ILE A 47 -1.91 -0.11 -10.21
N ILE A 48 -0.63 -0.40 -10.44
CA ILE A 48 0.48 0.52 -10.16
C ILE A 48 0.32 1.79 -11.00
N GLU A 49 0.07 1.67 -12.30
CA GLU A 49 -0.11 2.82 -13.20
C GLU A 49 -1.28 3.69 -12.74
N MET A 50 -2.42 3.08 -12.40
CA MET A 50 -3.58 3.82 -11.90
C MET A 50 -3.25 4.55 -10.59
N ALA A 51 -2.58 3.90 -9.63
CA ALA A 51 -2.16 4.52 -8.39
C ALA A 51 -1.23 5.73 -8.61
N LYS A 52 -0.32 5.64 -9.59
CA LYS A 52 0.55 6.76 -10.01
C LYS A 52 -0.23 7.91 -10.64
N LYS A 53 -1.23 7.62 -11.48
CA LYS A 53 -2.14 8.66 -12.04
C LYS A 53 -2.84 9.45 -10.92
N PHE A 54 -3.19 8.78 -9.83
CA PHE A 54 -3.71 9.42 -8.62
C PHE A 54 -2.65 10.12 -7.73
N GLY A 55 -1.36 10.00 -8.03
CA GLY A 55 -0.26 10.65 -7.29
C GLY A 55 0.17 9.93 -6.01
N LEU A 56 -0.15 8.65 -5.88
CA LEU A 56 0.20 7.86 -4.69
C LEU A 56 1.70 7.51 -4.61
N ASP A 57 2.46 7.74 -5.68
CA ASP A 57 3.92 7.55 -5.75
C ASP A 57 4.72 8.87 -5.64
N SER A 58 4.04 10.00 -5.54
CA SER A 58 4.67 11.32 -5.56
C SER A 58 4.23 12.19 -4.38
N LYS A 59 5.04 13.19 -4.07
CA LYS A 59 4.66 14.27 -3.16
C LYS A 59 3.41 14.99 -3.68
N THR A 60 2.55 15.46 -2.78
CA THR A 60 1.32 16.19 -3.11
C THR A 60 1.59 17.65 -3.51
N GLY A 61 2.78 18.17 -3.18
CA GLY A 61 3.22 19.51 -3.57
C GLY A 61 2.79 20.60 -2.61
N ILE A 62 2.57 20.25 -1.34
CA ILE A 62 2.34 21.23 -0.26
C ILE A 62 3.56 22.16 -0.14
N GLU A 63 3.34 23.44 0.17
CA GLU A 63 4.41 24.45 0.20
C GLU A 63 5.24 24.45 1.48
N ILE A 64 4.87 23.64 2.48
CA ILE A 64 5.67 23.47 3.70
C ILE A 64 6.82 22.52 3.42
N ASP A 65 8.04 23.04 3.51
CA ASP A 65 9.27 22.25 3.39
C ASP A 65 9.90 21.86 4.74
N ILE A 66 9.30 22.25 5.88
CA ILE A 66 9.78 21.91 7.23
C ILE A 66 8.62 21.47 8.15
N PRO A 67 8.55 20.19 8.56
CA PRO A 67 9.34 19.08 8.02
C PRO A 67 9.03 18.87 6.54
N GLN A 68 10.01 18.36 5.79
CA GLN A 68 9.84 18.12 4.37
C GLN A 68 8.75 17.06 4.13
N GLU A 69 7.91 17.28 3.13
CA GLU A 69 6.92 16.27 2.72
C GLU A 69 7.62 14.96 2.32
N ALA A 70 7.19 13.86 2.95
CA ALA A 70 7.49 12.51 2.49
C ALA A 70 6.48 12.08 1.42
N SER A 71 6.93 11.34 0.42
CA SER A 71 6.03 10.59 -0.45
C SER A 71 5.93 9.16 0.05
N GLY A 72 4.73 8.60 -0.01
CA GLY A 72 4.55 7.17 0.03
C GLY A 72 5.17 6.48 -1.20
N GLY A 73 4.88 5.19 -1.35
CA GLY A 73 5.29 4.37 -2.47
C GLY A 73 4.19 3.42 -2.90
N VAL A 74 4.04 3.30 -4.22
CA VAL A 74 3.39 2.15 -4.84
C VAL A 74 4.40 1.00 -4.92
N PRO A 75 3.96 -0.27 -4.84
CA PRO A 75 4.84 -1.40 -5.06
C PRO A 75 5.58 -1.29 -6.39
N SER A 76 6.84 -1.68 -6.39
CA SER A 76 7.69 -1.71 -7.58
C SER A 76 8.28 -3.10 -7.75
N ILE A 77 8.11 -3.67 -8.94
CA ILE A 77 8.69 -4.98 -9.30
C ILE A 77 10.22 -4.90 -9.20
N ASP A 78 10.82 -3.87 -9.78
CA ASP A 78 12.27 -3.64 -9.70
C ASP A 78 12.70 -3.27 -8.29
N GLY A 79 11.90 -2.46 -7.59
CA GLY A 79 12.16 -2.09 -6.20
C GLY A 79 12.19 -3.31 -5.27
N LYS A 80 11.35 -4.31 -5.52
CA LYS A 80 11.35 -5.58 -4.80
C LYS A 80 12.68 -6.33 -5.00
N LYS A 81 13.16 -6.45 -6.24
CA LYS A 81 14.49 -7.03 -6.54
C LYS A 81 15.60 -6.27 -5.82
N ILE A 82 15.60 -4.94 -5.88
CA ILE A 82 16.62 -4.09 -5.23
C ILE A 82 16.62 -4.31 -3.71
N ASN A 83 15.46 -4.31 -3.05
CA ASN A 83 15.37 -4.50 -1.61
C ASN A 83 15.87 -5.87 -1.18
N ILE A 84 15.51 -6.92 -1.92
CA ILE A 84 16.01 -8.27 -1.65
C ILE A 84 17.51 -8.37 -1.83
N ARG A 85 18.08 -7.68 -2.82
CA ARG A 85 19.53 -7.59 -3.01
C ARG A 85 20.22 -7.04 -1.76
N VAL A 86 19.68 -5.96 -1.19
CA VAL A 86 20.20 -5.34 0.04
C VAL A 86 20.07 -6.29 1.23
N TYR A 87 18.90 -6.90 1.44
CA TYR A 87 18.68 -7.80 2.59
C TYR A 87 19.51 -9.07 2.51
N LEU A 88 19.65 -9.66 1.31
CA LEU A 88 20.49 -10.83 1.09
C LEU A 88 21.95 -10.49 1.41
N ARG A 89 22.44 -9.36 0.91
CA ARG A 89 23.80 -8.87 1.22
C ARG A 89 24.02 -8.71 2.72
N MET A 90 23.13 -8.01 3.42
CA MET A 90 23.24 -7.81 4.88
C MET A 90 23.26 -9.15 5.63
N PHE A 91 22.42 -10.10 5.22
CA PHE A 91 22.40 -11.44 5.80
C PHE A 91 23.73 -12.18 5.59
N LEU A 92 24.24 -12.18 4.36
CA LEU A 92 25.50 -12.85 4.02
C LEU A 92 26.67 -12.19 4.75
N GLU A 93 26.80 -10.87 4.72
CA GLU A 93 27.88 -10.15 5.41
C GLU A 93 27.92 -10.47 6.92
N ALA A 94 26.75 -10.62 7.54
CA ALA A 94 26.64 -10.93 8.97
C ALA A 94 26.86 -12.43 9.30
N ASN A 95 26.61 -13.35 8.37
CA ASN A 95 26.50 -14.78 8.71
C ASN A 95 27.34 -15.73 7.86
N ILE A 96 27.90 -15.32 6.72
CA ILE A 96 28.49 -16.23 5.72
C ILE A 96 29.63 -17.10 6.29
N GLU A 97 30.43 -16.55 7.21
CA GLU A 97 31.54 -17.26 7.85
C GLU A 97 31.09 -18.49 8.64
N LYS A 98 29.86 -18.48 9.17
CA LYS A 98 29.28 -19.64 9.86
C LYS A 98 29.05 -20.82 8.92
N TYR A 99 28.96 -20.57 7.62
CA TYR A 99 28.59 -21.57 6.61
C TYR A 99 29.77 -22.07 5.77
N LEU A 100 31.00 -21.63 6.05
CA LEU A 100 32.19 -22.11 5.35
C LEU A 100 32.48 -23.59 5.66
N GLU A 101 33.08 -24.28 4.69
CA GLU A 101 33.70 -25.59 4.90
C GLU A 101 34.65 -25.57 6.11
N ASP A 102 34.71 -26.68 6.85
CA ASP A 102 35.51 -26.75 8.08
C ASP A 102 37.00 -26.52 7.80
N GLY A 103 37.59 -25.57 8.53
CA GLY A 103 39.00 -25.18 8.36
C GLY A 103 39.27 -24.20 7.22
N PHE A 104 38.28 -23.87 6.39
CA PHE A 104 38.41 -22.84 5.36
C PHE A 104 38.32 -21.44 5.98
N LYS A 105 39.30 -20.60 5.68
CA LYS A 105 39.37 -19.21 6.16
C LYS A 105 39.36 -18.28 4.96
N ILE A 106 38.59 -17.21 5.07
CA ILE A 106 38.49 -16.17 4.05
C ILE A 106 38.95 -14.83 4.66
N ASP A 107 39.57 -14.00 3.84
CA ASP A 107 39.79 -12.60 4.18
C ASP A 107 38.59 -11.72 3.74
N ALA A 108 38.67 -10.42 4.01
CA ALA A 108 37.60 -9.48 3.67
C ALA A 108 37.35 -9.37 2.15
N GLY A 109 38.37 -9.53 1.32
CA GLY A 109 38.25 -9.48 -0.14
C GLY A 109 37.50 -10.70 -0.66
N MET A 110 37.94 -11.89 -0.26
CA MET A 110 37.27 -13.15 -0.59
C MET A 110 35.82 -13.20 -0.09
N LYS A 111 35.57 -12.68 1.12
CA LYS A 111 34.21 -12.56 1.66
C LYS A 111 33.34 -11.69 0.77
N ASN A 112 33.86 -10.54 0.33
CA ASN A 112 33.11 -9.65 -0.55
C ASN A 112 32.82 -10.32 -1.90
N GLU A 113 33.80 -11.00 -2.51
CA GLU A 113 33.60 -11.73 -3.77
C GLU A 113 32.51 -12.81 -3.67
N ILE A 114 32.51 -13.60 -2.59
CA ILE A 114 31.46 -14.60 -2.33
C ILE A 114 30.09 -13.94 -2.18
N VAL A 115 30.02 -12.84 -1.43
CA VAL A 115 28.77 -12.09 -1.22
C VAL A 115 28.26 -11.53 -2.55
N GLU A 116 29.11 -10.86 -3.34
CA GLU A 116 28.73 -10.32 -4.64
C GLU A 116 28.22 -11.39 -5.60
N GLU A 117 28.91 -12.54 -5.66
CA GLU A 117 28.50 -13.67 -6.51
C GLU A 117 27.09 -14.15 -6.15
N ILE A 118 26.83 -14.45 -4.87
CA ILE A 118 25.50 -14.92 -4.43
C ILE A 118 24.42 -13.84 -4.63
N VAL A 119 24.76 -12.59 -4.37
CA VAL A 119 23.85 -11.45 -4.54
C VAL A 119 23.48 -11.26 -6.02
N SER A 120 24.41 -11.50 -6.95
CA SER A 120 24.17 -11.40 -8.39
C SER A 120 23.10 -12.39 -8.88
N TRP A 121 22.85 -13.49 -8.16
CA TRP A 121 21.83 -14.47 -8.52
C TRP A 121 20.41 -13.89 -8.51
N VAL A 122 20.18 -12.79 -7.79
CA VAL A 122 18.92 -12.02 -7.78
C VAL A 122 18.62 -11.41 -9.15
N ASP A 123 19.65 -11.15 -9.96
CA ASP A 123 19.53 -10.41 -11.23
C ASP A 123 19.16 -11.32 -12.42
N ARG A 124 19.01 -12.63 -12.19
CA ARG A 124 18.52 -13.57 -13.21
C ARG A 124 17.09 -13.24 -13.63
N GLU A 125 16.75 -13.66 -14.86
CA GLU A 125 15.39 -13.58 -15.39
C GLU A 125 14.43 -14.52 -14.67
N GLU A 126 14.93 -15.69 -14.25
CA GLU A 126 14.19 -16.69 -13.49
C GLU A 126 14.94 -17.08 -12.19
N PRO A 127 14.22 -17.40 -11.11
CA PRO A 127 14.85 -17.79 -9.86
C PRO A 127 15.56 -19.15 -10.00
N LEU A 128 16.82 -19.22 -9.58
CA LEU A 128 17.58 -20.48 -9.47
C LEU A 128 16.78 -21.56 -8.76
N THR A 129 16.74 -22.77 -9.29
CA THR A 129 16.21 -23.95 -8.59
C THR A 129 16.99 -24.21 -7.30
N ARG A 130 16.40 -24.95 -6.35
CA ARG A 130 17.11 -25.31 -5.11
C ARG A 130 18.41 -26.07 -5.39
N GLY A 131 18.43 -26.91 -6.44
CA GLY A 131 19.62 -27.64 -6.87
C GLY A 131 20.74 -26.72 -7.39
N GLU A 132 20.41 -25.76 -8.26
CA GLU A 132 21.39 -24.78 -8.73
C GLU A 132 21.95 -23.92 -7.59
N VAL A 133 21.11 -23.53 -6.61
CA VAL A 133 21.58 -22.82 -5.41
C VAL A 133 22.53 -23.71 -4.61
N TYR A 134 22.19 -24.99 -4.43
CA TYR A 134 23.04 -25.94 -3.70
C TYR A 134 24.42 -26.07 -4.35
N GLU A 135 24.46 -26.29 -5.66
CA GLU A 135 25.70 -26.42 -6.42
C GLU A 135 26.52 -25.13 -6.41
N GLY A 136 25.88 -23.97 -6.59
CA GLY A 136 26.52 -22.67 -6.54
C GLY A 136 27.15 -22.36 -5.18
N LEU A 137 26.44 -22.67 -4.08
CA LEU A 137 26.98 -22.50 -2.74
C LEU A 137 28.19 -23.43 -2.49
N GLY A 138 28.12 -24.68 -2.95
CA GLY A 138 29.24 -25.62 -2.85
C GLY A 138 30.48 -25.18 -3.63
N ALA A 139 30.29 -24.61 -4.82
CA ALA A 139 31.39 -24.04 -5.62
C ALA A 139 32.11 -22.89 -4.91
N LEU A 140 31.41 -22.17 -4.02
CA LEU A 140 31.92 -21.08 -3.20
C LEU A 140 32.48 -21.53 -1.84
N ARG A 141 32.70 -22.83 -1.64
CA ARG A 141 33.20 -23.42 -0.37
C ARG A 141 32.27 -23.18 0.81
N LEU A 142 30.96 -23.11 0.55
CA LEU A 142 29.92 -23.03 1.56
C LEU A 142 29.22 -24.39 1.68
N LEU A 143 28.83 -24.74 2.91
CA LEU A 143 28.10 -25.96 3.24
C LEU A 143 26.60 -25.70 3.16
N PRO A 144 25.90 -26.11 2.08
CA PRO A 144 24.53 -25.67 1.84
C PRO A 144 23.53 -26.25 2.86
N ASP A 145 23.83 -27.43 3.41
CA ASP A 145 23.02 -28.13 4.42
C ASP A 145 23.29 -27.64 5.85
N ARG A 146 24.32 -26.82 6.08
CA ARG A 146 24.58 -26.28 7.42
C ARG A 146 23.45 -25.33 7.80
N THR A 147 22.92 -25.50 9.01
CA THR A 147 21.70 -24.81 9.45
C THR A 147 21.99 -23.59 10.32
N ASN A 148 21.03 -22.67 10.37
CA ASN A 148 20.97 -21.63 11.39
C ASN A 148 20.47 -22.18 12.75
N ASP A 149 20.32 -21.29 13.74
CA ASP A 149 19.84 -21.61 15.10
C ASP A 149 18.40 -22.18 15.14
N TYR A 150 17.67 -22.10 14.02
CA TYR A 150 16.31 -22.60 13.86
C TYR A 150 16.24 -23.87 12.98
N ASN A 151 17.37 -24.55 12.77
CA ASN A 151 17.48 -25.76 11.95
C ASN A 151 17.08 -25.58 10.47
N VAL A 152 17.21 -24.35 9.94
CA VAL A 152 16.95 -24.08 8.51
C VAL A 152 18.28 -24.10 7.74
N PRO A 153 18.44 -24.95 6.71
CA PRO A 153 19.65 -25.01 5.87
C PRO A 153 19.94 -23.71 5.13
N LEU A 154 21.22 -23.37 4.93
CA LEU A 154 21.63 -22.19 4.15
C LEU A 154 20.98 -22.17 2.77
N VAL A 155 20.98 -23.31 2.06
CA VAL A 155 20.35 -23.41 0.72
C VAL A 155 18.89 -22.97 0.73
N ASP A 156 18.14 -23.31 1.78
CA ASP A 156 16.73 -22.99 1.92
C ASP A 156 16.52 -21.52 2.31
N ILE A 157 17.41 -20.99 3.15
CA ILE A 157 17.41 -19.55 3.49
C ILE A 157 17.60 -18.74 2.20
N ILE A 158 18.66 -19.02 1.43
CA ILE A 158 18.98 -18.30 0.19
C ILE A 158 17.85 -18.47 -0.83
N LYS A 159 17.38 -19.70 -1.07
CA LYS A 159 16.35 -19.98 -2.08
C LYS A 159 14.99 -19.37 -1.72
N TYR A 160 14.46 -19.67 -0.54
CA TYR A 160 13.05 -19.39 -0.23
C TYR A 160 12.84 -18.03 0.44
N SER A 161 13.83 -17.54 1.19
CA SER A 161 13.72 -16.26 1.90
C SER A 161 14.22 -15.08 1.08
N TYR A 162 15.12 -15.31 0.11
CA TYR A 162 15.68 -14.26 -0.74
C TYR A 162 15.36 -14.46 -2.22
N LEU A 163 15.92 -15.48 -2.88
CA LEU A 163 15.82 -15.57 -4.35
C LEU A 163 14.38 -15.66 -4.85
N ASN A 164 13.53 -16.48 -4.24
CA ASN A 164 12.10 -16.51 -4.59
C ASN A 164 11.37 -15.20 -4.30
N GLN A 165 11.78 -14.51 -3.24
CA GLN A 165 11.21 -13.23 -2.84
C GLN A 165 11.70 -12.07 -3.71
N ALA A 166 12.72 -12.24 -4.56
CA ALA A 166 13.10 -11.21 -5.51
C ALA A 166 12.11 -11.09 -6.68
N PHE A 167 11.37 -12.15 -6.99
CA PHE A 167 10.46 -12.18 -8.13
C PHE A 167 9.04 -11.82 -7.72
N TRP A 168 8.37 -11.09 -8.61
CA TRP A 168 6.95 -10.79 -8.47
C TRP A 168 6.15 -12.07 -8.67
N ASN A 169 5.28 -12.40 -7.71
CA ASN A 169 4.55 -13.64 -7.67
C ASN A 169 3.06 -13.40 -7.41
N VAL A 170 2.28 -14.49 -7.41
CA VAL A 170 0.83 -14.42 -7.20
C VAL A 170 0.46 -13.78 -5.87
N GLY A 171 1.23 -14.02 -4.80
CA GLY A 171 1.02 -13.40 -3.50
C GLY A 171 1.14 -11.86 -3.56
N ASP A 172 2.05 -11.34 -4.38
CA ASP A 172 2.17 -9.89 -4.59
C ASP A 172 0.94 -9.32 -5.31
N ASN A 173 0.42 -10.02 -6.33
CA ASN A 173 -0.82 -9.65 -7.00
C ASN A 173 -2.00 -9.59 -6.03
N LEU A 174 -2.10 -10.56 -5.13
CA LEU A 174 -3.16 -10.57 -4.13
C LEU A 174 -3.01 -9.39 -3.16
N ASN A 175 -1.81 -9.18 -2.62
CA ASN A 175 -1.53 -8.09 -1.68
C ASN A 175 -1.78 -6.71 -2.29
N ILE A 176 -1.29 -6.45 -3.52
CA ILE A 176 -1.44 -5.14 -4.15
C ILE A 176 -2.92 -4.82 -4.41
N SER A 177 -3.74 -5.81 -4.76
CA SER A 177 -5.16 -5.63 -5.07
C SER A 177 -6.01 -5.14 -3.90
N ILE A 178 -5.52 -5.30 -2.67
CA ILE A 178 -6.21 -4.90 -1.43
C ILE A 178 -5.44 -3.85 -0.63
N GLY A 179 -4.41 -3.24 -1.22
CA GLY A 179 -3.61 -2.20 -0.57
C GLY A 179 -2.67 -2.72 0.53
N GLN A 180 -2.30 -4.00 0.51
CA GLN A 180 -1.34 -4.62 1.44
C GLN A 180 0.04 -4.81 0.76
N GLY A 181 1.01 -5.36 1.49
CA GLY A 181 2.37 -5.53 1.00
C GLY A 181 3.13 -4.21 1.01
N ASN A 182 3.78 -3.87 -0.11
CA ASN A 182 4.62 -2.66 -0.19
C ASN A 182 3.83 -1.37 -0.50
N ASN A 183 2.49 -1.39 -0.42
CA ASN A 183 1.70 -0.18 -0.51
C ASN A 183 1.89 0.66 0.75
N ALA A 184 2.38 1.88 0.60
CA ALA A 184 2.57 2.79 1.73
C ALA A 184 2.19 4.19 1.29
N TYR A 185 1.17 4.79 1.90
CA TYR A 185 0.67 6.12 1.49
C TYR A 185 0.60 7.05 2.69
N THR A 186 0.92 8.32 2.47
CA THR A 186 0.73 9.34 3.51
C THR A 186 -0.76 9.70 3.63
N THR A 187 -1.18 10.16 4.81
CA THR A 187 -2.56 10.62 5.03
C THR A 187 -2.95 11.74 4.05
N MET A 188 -1.98 12.60 3.70
CA MET A 188 -2.19 13.70 2.75
C MET A 188 -2.35 13.20 1.31
N GLN A 189 -1.58 12.19 0.88
CA GLN A 189 -1.80 11.51 -0.41
C GLN A 189 -3.21 10.89 -0.46
N MET A 190 -3.65 10.22 0.62
CA MET A 190 -4.99 9.62 0.68
C MET A 190 -6.11 10.66 0.65
N ALA A 191 -5.95 11.79 1.33
CA ALA A 191 -6.92 12.89 1.26
C ALA A 191 -7.03 13.46 -0.16
N ASN A 192 -5.89 13.66 -0.83
CA ASN A 192 -5.87 14.15 -2.22
C ASN A 192 -6.42 13.13 -3.22
N TYR A 193 -6.15 11.84 -3.01
CA TYR A 193 -6.73 10.73 -3.78
C TYR A 193 -8.27 10.76 -3.73
N ILE A 194 -8.84 10.87 -2.52
CA ILE A 194 -10.29 10.94 -2.36
C ILE A 194 -10.88 12.24 -2.90
N ALA A 195 -10.18 13.38 -2.73
CA ALA A 195 -10.59 14.63 -3.36
C ALA A 195 -10.66 14.49 -4.89
N SER A 196 -9.71 13.78 -5.50
CA SER A 196 -9.66 13.53 -6.95
C SER A 196 -10.81 12.63 -7.41
N ILE A 197 -11.19 11.61 -6.63
CA ILE A 197 -12.38 10.79 -6.94
C ILE A 197 -13.66 11.62 -6.83
N ALA A 198 -13.79 12.39 -5.75
CA ALA A 198 -14.98 13.16 -5.45
C ALA A 198 -15.23 14.26 -6.49
N ASN A 199 -14.19 14.92 -6.99
CA ASN A 199 -14.28 16.06 -7.91
C ASN A 199 -14.32 15.68 -9.41
N GLY A 200 -14.57 14.41 -9.74
CA GLY A 200 -14.70 13.96 -11.13
C GLY A 200 -13.39 13.61 -11.82
N GLY A 201 -12.33 13.29 -11.07
CA GLY A 201 -11.07 12.80 -11.61
C GLY A 201 -10.00 13.88 -11.80
N TYR A 202 -10.13 15.03 -11.13
CA TYR A 202 -9.14 16.12 -11.22
C TYR A 202 -8.21 16.09 -10.02
N ARG A 203 -6.98 15.61 -10.23
CA ARG A 203 -5.92 15.66 -9.23
C ARG A 203 -5.41 17.08 -9.11
N ARG A 204 -5.41 17.62 -7.88
CA ARG A 204 -4.90 18.95 -7.57
C ARG A 204 -3.65 18.85 -6.70
N ASN A 205 -2.76 19.83 -6.79
CA ASN A 205 -1.71 19.93 -5.77
C ASN A 205 -2.32 20.40 -4.45
N VAL A 206 -1.80 19.86 -3.34
CA VAL A 206 -2.21 20.31 -2.01
C VAL A 206 -1.57 21.67 -1.74
N SER A 207 -2.32 22.58 -1.14
CA SER A 207 -1.78 23.88 -0.75
C SER A 207 -2.55 24.46 0.42
N ILE A 208 -1.81 24.89 1.44
CA ILE A 208 -2.35 25.52 2.65
C ILE A 208 -2.29 27.04 2.59
N VAL A 209 -1.50 27.60 1.66
CA VAL A 209 -1.34 29.03 1.52
C VAL A 209 -2.53 29.58 0.75
N LYS A 210 -3.36 30.39 1.42
CA LYS A 210 -4.46 31.12 0.77
C LYS A 210 -3.95 32.39 0.09
N GLU A 211 -3.19 33.19 0.83
CA GLU A 211 -2.56 34.42 0.40
C GLU A 211 -1.37 34.73 1.32
N ILE A 212 -0.37 35.45 0.81
CA ILE A 212 0.69 36.02 1.64
C ILE A 212 0.53 37.53 1.61
N LYS A 213 0.51 38.14 2.80
CA LYS A 213 0.39 39.58 3.00
C LYS A 213 1.64 40.14 3.66
N THR A 214 1.96 41.38 3.34
CA THR A 214 2.96 42.18 4.06
C THR A 214 2.47 42.52 5.47
N TYR A 215 3.35 43.02 6.33
CA TYR A 215 3.01 43.40 7.72
C TYR A 215 1.89 44.45 7.81
N ASP A 216 1.75 45.31 6.79
CA ASP A 216 0.70 46.33 6.66
C ASP A 216 -0.57 45.80 5.97
N GLY A 217 -0.68 44.48 5.79
CA GLY A 217 -1.88 43.79 5.30
C GLY A 217 -2.08 43.81 3.79
N LYS A 218 -1.13 44.34 3.01
CA LYS A 218 -1.22 44.36 1.54
C LYS A 218 -0.87 42.99 0.96
N PRO A 219 -1.59 42.51 -0.08
CA PRO A 219 -1.21 41.28 -0.78
C PRO A 219 0.20 41.38 -1.35
N THR A 220 0.93 40.27 -1.31
CA THR A 220 2.18 40.10 -2.04
C THR A 220 1.93 39.54 -3.45
N ASP A 221 2.95 39.55 -4.30
CA ASP A 221 2.90 38.93 -5.63
C ASP A 221 2.95 37.39 -5.60
N TYR A 222 3.07 36.79 -4.41
CA TYR A 222 3.07 35.35 -4.26
C TYR A 222 1.70 34.77 -4.61
N LYS A 223 1.66 33.89 -5.61
CA LYS A 223 0.48 33.12 -5.99
C LYS A 223 0.74 31.64 -5.67
N PRO A 224 -0.03 31.03 -4.75
CA PRO A 224 0.04 29.61 -4.50
C PRO A 224 -0.15 28.83 -5.81
N LEU A 225 0.65 27.78 -6.00
CA LEU A 225 0.46 26.90 -7.14
C LEU A 225 -0.89 26.18 -6.98
N ARG A 226 -1.73 26.23 -8.01
CA ARG A 226 -3.04 25.54 -8.04
C ARG A 226 -3.15 24.74 -9.35
N LYS A 227 -2.22 23.81 -9.55
CA LYS A 227 -2.27 22.85 -10.66
C LYS A 227 -3.44 21.91 -10.49
N SER A 228 -4.11 21.62 -11.59
CA SER A 228 -5.21 20.68 -11.69
C SER A 228 -5.00 19.86 -12.95
N GLU A 229 -4.94 18.54 -12.81
CA GLU A 229 -4.68 17.60 -13.89
C GLU A 229 -5.79 16.55 -13.88
N ALA A 230 -6.43 16.33 -15.03
CA ALA A 230 -7.38 15.25 -15.16
C ALA A 230 -6.62 13.92 -15.21
N ILE A 231 -7.02 12.95 -14.38
CA ILE A 231 -6.50 11.59 -14.45
C ILE A 231 -7.04 10.94 -15.72
N GLU A 232 -6.17 10.25 -16.46
CA GLU A 232 -6.57 9.60 -17.70
C GLU A 232 -7.38 8.33 -17.40
N LEU A 233 -8.66 8.34 -17.77
CA LEU A 233 -9.58 7.20 -17.68
C LEU A 233 -10.16 6.87 -19.05
N SER A 234 -10.42 5.60 -19.29
CA SER A 234 -11.13 5.16 -20.50
C SER A 234 -12.61 5.57 -20.49
N ASN A 235 -13.22 5.64 -19.31
CA ASN A 235 -14.54 6.24 -19.11
C ASN A 235 -14.60 6.87 -17.71
N TYR A 236 -14.99 8.14 -17.62
CA TYR A 236 -15.11 8.87 -16.36
C TYR A 236 -16.33 8.44 -15.53
N GLU A 237 -17.34 7.82 -16.15
CA GLU A 237 -18.52 7.26 -15.44
C GLU A 237 -18.12 6.14 -14.46
N TYR A 238 -16.93 5.55 -14.60
CA TYR A 238 -16.42 4.59 -13.62
C TYR A 238 -16.21 5.23 -12.23
N LEU A 239 -15.96 6.54 -12.17
CA LEU A 239 -15.89 7.25 -10.89
C LEU A 239 -17.24 7.25 -10.18
N ASP A 240 -18.36 7.31 -10.91
CA ASP A 240 -19.70 7.24 -10.31
C ASP A 240 -20.00 5.84 -9.74
N VAL A 241 -19.49 4.78 -10.38
CA VAL A 241 -19.57 3.41 -9.84
C VAL A 241 -18.79 3.30 -8.53
N VAL A 242 -17.56 3.84 -8.48
CA VAL A 242 -16.73 3.85 -7.27
C VAL A 242 -17.38 4.66 -6.17
N LYS A 243 -17.81 5.90 -6.46
CA LYS A 243 -18.52 6.77 -5.51
C LYS A 243 -19.78 6.09 -4.97
N LYS A 244 -20.57 5.42 -5.83
CA LYS A 244 -21.76 4.68 -5.39
C LYS A 244 -21.41 3.58 -4.40
N GLY A 245 -20.35 2.80 -4.66
CA GLY A 245 -19.84 1.83 -3.70
C GLY A 245 -19.43 2.47 -2.37
N MET A 246 -18.74 3.61 -2.43
CA MET A 246 -18.34 4.39 -1.26
C MET A 246 -19.53 4.94 -0.46
N LYS A 247 -20.61 5.37 -1.12
CA LYS A 247 -21.86 5.79 -0.46
C LYS A 247 -22.47 4.65 0.35
N LEU A 248 -22.51 3.45 -0.23
CA LEU A 248 -23.05 2.28 0.45
C LEU A 248 -22.26 1.91 1.72
N VAL A 249 -20.94 2.16 1.77
CA VAL A 249 -20.15 1.98 2.99
C VAL A 249 -20.68 2.86 4.13
N SER A 250 -21.09 4.10 3.84
CA SER A 250 -21.64 5.02 4.86
C SER A 250 -23.08 4.70 5.27
N LEU A 251 -23.74 3.76 4.57
CA LEU A 251 -25.08 3.27 4.89
C LEU A 251 -25.06 1.89 5.58
N ASP A 252 -23.90 1.23 5.65
CA ASP A 252 -23.75 -0.05 6.35
C ASP A 252 -23.93 0.11 7.88
N ASP A 253 -24.21 -1.00 8.56
CA ASP A 253 -24.30 -1.07 10.03
C ASP A 253 -23.02 -0.56 10.73
N ALA A 254 -21.86 -0.70 10.08
CA ALA A 254 -20.60 -0.12 10.53
C ALA A 254 -20.65 1.41 10.71
N ALA A 255 -21.47 2.04 9.89
CA ALA A 255 -21.55 3.47 9.67
C ALA A 255 -22.75 4.10 10.38
N LYS A 256 -23.30 3.43 11.41
CA LYS A 256 -24.33 3.96 12.32
C LYS A 256 -24.11 5.41 12.78
N PRO A 257 -22.88 5.90 13.02
CA PRO A 257 -22.67 7.32 13.31
C PRO A 257 -23.25 8.28 12.25
N TYR A 258 -23.37 7.85 10.98
CA TYR A 258 -24.00 8.61 9.90
C TYR A 258 -25.52 8.45 9.79
N ALA A 259 -26.17 7.58 10.59
CA ALA A 259 -27.59 7.24 10.42
C ALA A 259 -28.52 8.47 10.43
N ASN A 260 -28.19 9.48 11.25
CA ASN A 260 -28.92 10.75 11.34
C ASN A 260 -28.04 11.94 10.89
N PHE A 261 -27.06 11.69 10.03
CA PHE A 261 -26.21 12.77 9.53
C PHE A 261 -26.93 13.54 8.41
N PRO A 262 -26.99 14.88 8.44
CA PRO A 262 -27.86 15.65 7.53
C PRO A 262 -27.50 15.57 6.04
N VAL A 263 -26.31 15.06 5.72
CA VAL A 263 -25.81 14.93 4.36
C VAL A 263 -25.34 13.50 4.12
N GLU A 264 -25.46 13.05 2.88
CA GLU A 264 -24.92 11.75 2.50
C GLU A 264 -23.39 11.83 2.35
N VAL A 265 -22.72 10.72 2.68
CA VAL A 265 -21.25 10.62 2.72
C VAL A 265 -20.81 9.47 1.82
N GLY A 266 -19.80 9.71 0.98
CA GLY A 266 -19.07 8.63 0.32
C GLY A 266 -17.84 8.29 1.14
N SER A 267 -17.64 7.02 1.52
CA SER A 267 -16.52 6.62 2.36
C SER A 267 -15.91 5.26 2.05
N LYS A 268 -14.76 4.97 2.68
CA LYS A 268 -14.16 3.64 2.71
C LYS A 268 -13.37 3.42 4.00
N THR A 269 -13.58 2.25 4.61
CA THR A 269 -12.77 1.75 5.74
C THR A 269 -11.54 0.99 5.25
N GLY A 270 -10.47 0.98 6.04
CA GLY A 270 -9.26 0.18 5.81
C GLY A 270 -8.64 -0.26 7.12
N THR A 271 -7.98 -1.42 7.10
CA THR A 271 -7.21 -1.94 8.24
C THR A 271 -5.83 -2.32 7.71
N ALA A 272 -4.81 -1.56 8.11
CA ALA A 272 -3.43 -1.80 7.68
C ALA A 272 -2.70 -2.60 8.77
N GLN A 273 -2.25 -3.79 8.40
CA GLN A 273 -1.49 -4.64 9.32
C GLN A 273 -0.05 -4.15 9.33
N ASN A 274 0.53 -4.05 10.53
CA ASN A 274 1.94 -3.71 10.67
C ASN A 274 2.70 -4.88 11.28
N GLN A 275 3.87 -5.18 10.73
CA GLN A 275 4.76 -6.20 11.27
C GLN A 275 5.82 -5.56 12.15
N GLY A 276 6.30 -6.32 13.14
CA GLY A 276 7.34 -5.89 14.06
C GLY A 276 6.81 -5.42 15.41
N THR A 277 7.73 -4.93 16.22
CA THR A 277 7.49 -4.58 17.62
C THR A 277 7.41 -3.07 17.77
N ASN A 278 6.36 -2.58 18.41
CA ASN A 278 6.28 -1.21 18.84
C ASN A 278 7.41 -0.92 19.85
N PRO A 279 8.32 0.03 19.54
CA PRO A 279 9.47 0.32 20.41
C PRO A 279 9.07 0.91 21.77
N ASP A 280 7.93 1.59 21.85
CA ASP A 280 7.44 2.21 23.07
C ASP A 280 6.82 1.17 24.03
N THR A 281 6.22 0.11 23.50
CA THR A 281 5.51 -0.89 24.29
C THR A 281 6.23 -2.24 24.40
N GLY A 282 7.20 -2.52 23.53
CA GLY A 282 7.89 -3.81 23.42
C GLY A 282 6.99 -4.95 22.93
N LYS A 283 5.78 -4.65 22.44
CA LYS A 283 4.80 -5.64 21.93
C LYS A 283 4.65 -5.54 20.42
N PRO A 284 4.15 -6.58 19.74
CA PRO A 284 3.77 -6.47 18.33
C PRO A 284 2.82 -5.29 18.11
N TYR A 285 2.98 -4.56 17.00
CA TYR A 285 2.04 -3.49 16.64
C TYR A 285 0.61 -4.04 16.51
N ASN A 286 -0.36 -3.29 17.01
CA ASN A 286 -1.75 -3.47 16.61
C ASN A 286 -2.00 -2.88 15.21
N ASP A 287 -3.10 -3.31 14.57
CA ASP A 287 -3.50 -2.80 13.26
C ASP A 287 -3.76 -1.28 13.28
N PHE A 288 -3.43 -0.63 12.17
CA PHE A 288 -3.72 0.79 11.96
C PHE A 288 -5.10 0.93 11.31
N ALA A 289 -5.96 1.73 11.93
CA ALA A 289 -7.32 1.95 11.46
C ALA A 289 -7.37 3.12 10.48
N TRP A 290 -7.66 2.83 9.22
CA TRP A 290 -7.79 3.81 8.16
C TRP A 290 -9.26 4.09 7.84
N TYR A 291 -9.57 5.35 7.59
CA TYR A 291 -10.86 5.76 7.08
C TYR A 291 -10.71 6.96 6.18
N VAL A 292 -11.40 6.94 5.04
CA VAL A 292 -11.45 8.07 4.13
C VAL A 292 -12.88 8.37 3.74
N ALA A 293 -13.20 9.65 3.53
CA ALA A 293 -14.54 10.08 3.18
C ALA A 293 -14.55 11.38 2.38
N PHE A 294 -15.64 11.62 1.65
CA PHE A 294 -16.00 12.92 1.10
C PHE A 294 -17.47 13.22 1.33
N ALA A 295 -17.81 14.51 1.41
CA ALA A 295 -19.18 14.95 1.65
C ALA A 295 -19.41 16.40 1.16
N PRO A 296 -20.68 16.79 0.90
CA PRO A 296 -21.81 15.91 0.60
C PRO A 296 -21.56 14.94 -0.56
N TYR A 297 -22.30 13.84 -0.65
CA TYR A 297 -22.10 12.84 -1.71
C TYR A 297 -22.35 13.41 -3.13
N ASP A 298 -23.44 14.17 -3.30
CA ASP A 298 -23.86 14.69 -4.61
C ASP A 298 -23.11 15.96 -5.04
N ASP A 299 -22.70 16.81 -4.09
CA ASP A 299 -21.89 18.01 -4.32
C ASP A 299 -20.71 18.05 -3.32
N PRO A 300 -19.61 17.34 -3.58
CA PRO A 300 -18.51 17.21 -2.61
C PRO A 300 -17.79 18.53 -2.35
N GLN A 301 -17.73 18.92 -1.08
CA GLN A 301 -17.05 20.16 -0.63
C GLN A 301 -15.83 19.88 0.26
N ILE A 302 -15.78 18.69 0.89
CA ILE A 302 -14.66 18.26 1.73
C ILE A 302 -14.29 16.81 1.45
N ALA A 303 -13.00 16.51 1.47
CA ALA A 303 -12.45 15.16 1.54
C ALA A 303 -11.57 15.02 2.79
N VAL A 304 -11.71 13.92 3.52
CA VAL A 304 -11.04 13.65 4.79
C VAL A 304 -10.37 12.28 4.72
N ALA A 305 -9.12 12.21 5.15
CA ALA A 305 -8.43 10.96 5.45
C ALA A 305 -8.01 10.95 6.92
N CYS A 306 -8.29 9.85 7.60
CA CYS A 306 -7.96 9.64 9.00
C CYS A 306 -7.26 8.30 9.17
N VAL A 307 -6.17 8.31 9.93
CA VAL A 307 -5.50 7.10 10.40
C VAL A 307 -5.37 7.18 11.90
N LEU A 308 -5.77 6.12 12.59
CA LEU A 308 -5.49 5.92 14.00
C LEU A 308 -4.41 4.83 14.10
N PHE A 309 -3.22 5.24 14.51
CA PHE A 309 -2.11 4.33 14.79
C PHE A 309 -2.51 3.37 15.91
N GLU A 310 -2.31 2.07 15.68
CA GLU A 310 -2.75 1.01 16.59
C GLU A 310 -4.24 1.09 16.97
N GLY A 311 -5.05 1.70 16.10
CA GLY A 311 -6.48 1.89 16.27
C GLY A 311 -7.31 0.62 16.06
N GLY A 312 -6.72 -0.49 15.64
CA GLY A 312 -7.43 -1.74 15.39
C GLY A 312 -8.32 -1.64 14.14
N SER A 313 -9.62 -1.40 14.33
CA SER A 313 -10.60 -1.47 13.24
C SER A 313 -10.73 -0.16 12.47
N GLY A 314 -10.71 -0.23 11.13
CA GLY A 314 -11.06 0.90 10.24
C GLY A 314 -12.45 1.51 10.44
N ARG A 315 -13.29 0.94 11.31
CA ARG A 315 -14.58 1.51 11.73
C ARG A 315 -14.44 2.55 12.85
N TYR A 316 -13.39 2.48 13.66
CA TYR A 316 -13.21 3.37 14.82
C TYR A 316 -12.93 4.84 14.47
N PRO A 317 -12.32 5.19 13.31
CA PRO A 317 -12.21 6.59 12.92
C PRO A 317 -13.53 7.24 12.46
N ILE A 318 -14.60 6.46 12.24
CA ILE A 318 -15.87 6.97 11.68
C ILE A 318 -16.44 8.16 12.47
N PRO A 319 -16.60 8.11 13.82
CA PRO A 319 -17.14 9.23 14.58
C PRO A 319 -16.27 10.49 14.46
N ILE A 320 -14.94 10.34 14.43
CA ILE A 320 -14.01 11.47 14.29
C ILE A 320 -14.22 12.15 12.94
N VAL A 321 -14.26 11.37 11.85
CA VAL A 321 -14.45 11.91 10.51
C VAL A 321 -15.84 12.53 10.33
N ARG A 322 -16.88 11.94 10.96
CA ARG A 322 -18.21 12.53 11.01
C ARG A 322 -18.20 13.93 11.64
N GLU A 323 -17.57 14.10 12.81
CA GLU A 323 -17.48 15.42 13.47
C GLU A 323 -16.71 16.43 12.63
N VAL A 324 -15.60 16.03 12.00
CA VAL A 324 -14.83 16.91 11.09
C VAL A 324 -15.68 17.40 9.92
N ILE A 325 -16.41 16.50 9.27
CA ILE A 325 -17.32 16.87 8.17
C ILE A 325 -18.45 17.75 8.68
N GLY A 326 -19.04 17.41 9.84
CA GLY A 326 -20.13 18.16 10.45
C GLY A 326 -19.74 19.59 10.77
N GLU A 327 -18.57 19.79 11.36
CA GLU A 327 -18.04 21.11 11.69
C GLU A 327 -17.71 21.92 10.42
N TYR A 328 -17.04 21.30 9.44
CA TYR A 328 -16.72 21.98 8.18
C TYR A 328 -17.96 22.48 7.45
N LEU A 329 -19.01 21.65 7.38
CA LEU A 329 -20.28 21.99 6.74
C LEU A 329 -21.21 22.81 7.65
N THR A 330 -20.76 23.17 8.85
CA THR A 330 -21.55 23.93 9.84
C THR A 330 -22.89 23.25 10.18
N LEU A 331 -22.89 21.92 10.26
CA LEU A 331 -24.04 21.09 10.60
C LEU A 331 -24.23 20.94 12.12
N SER A 332 -23.25 21.40 12.91
CA SER A 332 -23.24 21.48 14.38
C SER A 332 -24.29 22.47 14.88
N GLY A 333 -25.57 22.09 14.79
CA GLY A 333 -26.72 22.91 15.20
C GLY A 333 -28.08 22.38 14.75
N GLN A 334 -28.12 21.39 13.86
CA GLN A 334 -29.35 20.72 13.39
C GLN A 334 -29.50 19.35 14.08
N GLN A 335 -29.69 19.35 15.41
CA GLN A 335 -30.05 18.14 16.17
C GLN A 335 -31.57 17.94 16.23
#